data_AF-A0A955U060-F1
#
_entry.id   AF-A0A955U060-F1
#
_cell.length_a   1.000
_cell.length_b   1.000
_cell.length_c   1.000
_cell.angle_alpha   90.00
_cell.angle_beta   90.00
_cell.angle_gamma   90.00
#
_symmetry.space_group_name_H-M   'P 1'
#
loop_
_entity.id
_entity.type
_entity.pdbx_description
1 polymer ?
#
loop_
_entity_poly.entity_id
_entity_poly.type
_entity_poly.pdbx_seq_one_letter_code
_entity_poly.pdbx_strand_id
1 'polypeptide(L)'
;MDKREVSLKAKFEQSKVISYLEDLIKSMKEGTICVQQGTDIVTLKPSNYIEVELEASIKKSKERLSLELSWRADKEEEEPEFSISATEPVAVGENGNGE
;
A
#
# COMPACT_ATOMS: atom_id res chain seq x y z
N MET A 1 -15.77 -5.51 -10.03
CA MET A 1 -14.64 -6.10 -10.78
C MET A 1 -14.30 -7.43 -10.15
N ASP A 2 -14.03 -8.44 -10.97
CA ASP A 2 -13.61 -9.76 -10.49
C ASP A 2 -12.23 -9.69 -9.83
N LYS A 3 -12.02 -10.56 -8.83
CA LYS A 3 -10.73 -10.69 -8.14
C LYS A 3 -9.69 -11.23 -9.13
N ARG A 4 -8.59 -10.49 -9.28
CA ARG A 4 -7.39 -10.98 -9.98
C ARG A 4 -6.36 -11.38 -8.92
N GLU A 5 -5.78 -12.56 -9.03
CA GLU A 5 -4.85 -13.12 -8.06
C GLU A 5 -3.77 -13.93 -8.78
N VAL A 6 -2.52 -13.80 -8.33
CA VAL A 6 -1.41 -14.67 -8.72
C VAL A 6 -0.88 -15.33 -7.45
N SER A 7 -0.77 -16.66 -7.41
CA SER A 7 -0.35 -17.39 -6.22
C SER A 7 0.79 -18.38 -6.53
N LEU A 8 1.94 -18.20 -5.88
CA LEU A 8 3.11 -19.06 -6.05
C LEU A 8 3.35 -19.90 -4.79
N LYS A 9 3.35 -21.23 -4.93
CA LYS A 9 3.75 -22.18 -3.88
C LYS A 9 4.94 -22.99 -4.37
N ALA A 10 6.15 -22.56 -4.02
CA ALA A 10 7.39 -23.23 -4.41
C ALA A 10 8.46 -23.07 -3.32
N LYS A 11 9.57 -23.81 -3.48
CA LYS A 11 10.79 -23.64 -2.68
C LYS A 11 11.88 -23.07 -3.58
N PHE A 12 12.62 -22.09 -3.07
CA PHE A 12 13.73 -21.45 -3.76
C PHE A 12 14.96 -21.48 -2.88
N GLU A 13 16.14 -21.32 -3.49
CA GLU A 13 17.35 -21.01 -2.75
C GLU A 13 17.22 -19.66 -2.06
N GLN A 14 17.87 -19.51 -0.90
CA GLN A 14 17.81 -18.29 -0.10
C GLN A 14 18.22 -17.04 -0.90
N SER A 15 19.27 -17.14 -1.71
CA SER A 15 19.75 -16.06 -2.60
C SER A 15 18.65 -15.55 -3.54
N LYS A 16 17.89 -16.48 -4.13
CA LYS A 16 16.78 -16.14 -5.03
C LYS A 16 15.63 -15.45 -4.30
N VAL A 17 15.33 -15.88 -3.07
CA VAL A 17 14.33 -15.22 -2.22
C VAL A 17 14.76 -13.79 -1.89
N ILE A 18 16.04 -13.58 -1.55
CA ILE A 18 16.58 -12.24 -1.30
C ILE A 18 16.39 -11.33 -2.53
N SER A 19 16.74 -11.82 -3.73
CA SER A 19 16.52 -11.03 -4.96
C SER A 19 15.05 -10.67 -5.17
N TYR A 20 14.10 -11.56 -4.89
CA TYR A 20 12.68 -11.23 -4.99
C TYR A 20 12.24 -10.15 -3.99
N LEU A 21 12.79 -10.16 -2.77
CA LEU A 21 12.51 -9.11 -1.78
C LEU A 21 13.12 -7.77 -2.19
N GLU A 22 14.31 -7.77 -2.78
CA GLU A 22 14.94 -6.56 -3.34
C GLU A 22 14.15 -5.98 -4.51
N ASP A 23 13.69 -6.84 -5.43
CA ASP A 23 12.83 -6.44 -6.55
C ASP A 23 11.49 -5.87 -6.05
N LEU A 24 10.91 -6.45 -5.00
CA LEU A 24 9.71 -5.93 -4.36
C LEU A 24 9.95 -4.52 -3.79
N ILE A 25 11.04 -4.32 -3.05
CA ILE A 25 11.40 -3.00 -2.49
C ILE A 25 11.60 -1.98 -3.61
N LYS A 26 12.29 -2.36 -4.69
CA LYS A 26 12.48 -1.50 -5.86
C LYS A 26 11.13 -1.11 -6.48
N SER A 27 10.26 -2.08 -6.72
CA SER A 27 8.93 -1.88 -7.30
C SER A 27 8.04 -0.98 -6.43
N MET A 28 8.11 -1.14 -5.11
CA MET A 28 7.41 -0.26 -4.16
C MET A 28 7.89 1.19 -4.26
N LYS A 29 9.21 1.42 -4.37
CA LYS A 29 9.78 2.76 -4.57
C LYS A 29 9.37 3.39 -5.90
N GLU A 30 9.17 2.58 -6.93
CA GLU A 30 8.68 3.01 -8.25
C GLU A 30 7.16 3.23 -8.26
N GLY A 31 6.44 2.85 -7.19
CA GLY A 31 4.99 3.02 -7.06
C GLY A 31 4.16 2.03 -7.88
N THR A 32 4.77 0.98 -8.45
CA THR A 32 4.08 -0.05 -9.22
C THR A 32 4.70 -1.41 -8.96
N ILE A 33 3.89 -2.37 -8.51
CA ILE A 33 4.29 -3.77 -8.34
C ILE A 33 3.60 -4.60 -9.39
N CYS A 34 4.36 -5.30 -10.24
CA CYS A 34 3.83 -6.23 -11.23
C CYS A 34 4.25 -7.65 -10.86
N VAL A 35 3.27 -8.52 -10.60
CA VAL A 35 3.50 -9.94 -10.31
C VAL A 35 2.95 -10.75 -11.49
N GLN A 36 3.79 -11.60 -12.05
CA GLN A 36 3.44 -12.46 -13.18
C GLN A 36 3.81 -13.92 -12.91
N GLN A 37 2.91 -14.83 -13.28
CA GLN A 37 3.17 -16.25 -13.32
C GLN A 37 2.55 -16.85 -14.58
N GLY A 38 3.37 -17.25 -15.54
CA GLY A 38 2.87 -17.70 -16.84
C GLY A 38 2.10 -16.59 -17.55
N THR A 39 0.82 -16.82 -17.82
CA THR A 39 -0.09 -15.84 -18.45
C THR A 39 -0.82 -14.96 -17.45
N ASP A 40 -0.79 -15.28 -16.16
CA ASP A 40 -1.48 -14.52 -15.12
C ASP A 40 -0.64 -13.33 -14.69
N ILE A 41 -1.24 -12.14 -14.70
CA ILE A 41 -0.59 -10.88 -14.34
C ILE A 41 -1.49 -10.10 -13.40
N VAL A 42 -0.91 -9.62 -12.30
CA VAL A 42 -1.53 -8.65 -11.40
C VAL A 42 -0.60 -7.45 -11.25
N THR A 43 -1.12 -6.26 -11.51
CA THR A 43 -0.43 -5.00 -11.27
C THR A 43 -1.10 -4.28 -10.10
N LEU A 44 -0.32 -3.97 -9.08
CA LEU A 44 -0.75 -3.23 -7.90
C LEU A 44 -0.08 -1.86 -7.88
N LYS A 45 -0.79 -0.86 -7.37
CA LYS A 45 -0.26 0.48 -7.11
C LYS A 45 -0.31 0.71 -5.60
N PRO A 46 0.82 0.58 -4.88
CA PRO A 46 0.88 0.92 -3.45
C PRO A 46 0.44 2.36 -3.21
N SER A 47 -0.35 2.60 -2.15
CA SER A 47 -0.65 3.94 -1.67
C SER A 47 0.43 4.43 -0.69
N ASN A 48 0.34 5.68 -0.25
CA ASN A 48 1.22 6.24 0.79
C ASN A 48 1.02 5.56 2.16
N TYR A 49 -0.14 4.95 2.38
CA TYR A 49 -0.53 4.30 3.63
C TYR A 49 -0.71 2.80 3.41
N ILE A 50 0.22 2.02 3.94
CA ILE A 50 0.24 0.56 3.82
C ILE A 50 0.00 -0.04 5.20
N GLU A 51 -1.00 -0.91 5.31
CA GLU A 51 -1.20 -1.77 6.47
C GLU A 51 -0.23 -2.95 6.38
N VAL A 52 0.46 -3.22 7.50
CA VAL A 52 1.50 -4.25 7.59
C VAL A 52 1.16 -5.21 8.73
N GLU A 53 1.07 -6.49 8.41
CA GLU A 53 0.97 -7.56 9.39
C GLU A 53 2.21 -8.47 9.28
N LEU A 54 2.90 -8.66 10.41
CA LEU A 54 4.11 -9.47 10.50
C LEU A 54 3.94 -10.54 11.57
N GLU A 55 3.89 -11.80 11.14
CA GLU A 55 3.84 -12.94 12.04
C GLU A 55 5.13 -13.77 11.94
N ALA A 56 5.71 -14.12 13.10
CA ALA A 56 6.84 -15.02 13.18
C ALA A 56 6.53 -16.16 14.15
N SER A 57 6.85 -17.40 13.76
CA SER A 57 6.64 -18.57 14.62
C SER A 57 7.71 -19.63 14.42
N ILE A 58 7.98 -20.38 15.48
CA ILE A 58 8.86 -21.56 15.47
C ILE A 58 8.09 -22.73 16.06
N LYS A 59 8.02 -23.84 15.33
CA LYS A 59 7.42 -25.10 15.81
C LYS A 59 8.34 -26.27 15.52
N LYS A 60 8.89 -26.88 16.57
CA LYS A 60 9.97 -27.88 16.48
C LYS A 60 11.17 -27.28 15.74
N SER A 61 11.52 -27.81 14.57
CA SER A 61 12.59 -27.32 13.70
C SER A 61 12.10 -26.48 12.52
N LYS A 62 10.81 -26.15 12.48
CA LYS A 62 10.22 -25.36 11.39
C LYS A 62 10.07 -23.91 11.82
N GLU A 63 10.78 -23.04 11.13
CA GLU A 63 10.65 -21.59 11.24
C GLU A 63 9.68 -21.09 10.16
N ARG A 64 8.84 -20.11 10.52
CA ARG A 64 7.93 -19.45 9.59
C ARG A 64 7.93 -17.95 9.88
N LEU A 65 8.08 -17.18 8.81
CA LEU A 65 7.83 -15.75 8.76
C LEU A 65 6.71 -15.52 7.75
N SER A 66 5.71 -14.73 8.12
CA SER A 66 4.63 -14.27 7.25
C SER A 66 4.65 -12.75 7.25
N LEU A 67 4.73 -12.15 6.07
CA LEU A 67 4.62 -10.71 5.88
C LEU A 67 3.44 -10.47 4.94
N GLU A 68 2.43 -9.77 5.45
CA GLU A 68 1.29 -9.33 4.67
C GLU A 68 1.31 -7.81 4.57
N LEU A 69 1.16 -7.31 3.34
CA LEU A 69 1.07 -5.90 3.02
C LEU A 69 -0.27 -5.69 2.31
N SER A 70 -1.09 -4.78 2.81
CA SER A 70 -2.36 -4.45 2.19
C SER A 70 -2.60 -2.95 2.16
N TRP A 71 -3.34 -2.50 1.16
CA TRP A 71 -3.67 -1.09 0.97
C TRP A 71 -4.95 -0.96 0.14
N ARG A 72 -5.57 0.21 0.21
CA ARG A 72 -6.73 0.57 -0.63
C ARG A 72 -6.28 1.54 -1.71
N ALA A 73 -6.81 1.36 -2.92
CA ALA A 73 -6.48 2.22 -4.07
C ALA A 73 -7.02 3.65 -3.93
N ASP A 74 -8.05 3.85 -3.10
CA ASP A 74 -8.92 5.03 -3.18
C ASP A 74 -9.00 5.85 -1.88
N LYS A 75 -7.93 5.85 -1.08
CA LYS A 75 -7.81 6.79 0.06
C LYS A 75 -6.55 7.61 -0.09
N GLU A 76 -6.65 8.69 -0.86
CA GLU A 76 -6.08 9.95 -0.38
C GLU A 76 -6.76 10.18 0.97
N GLU A 77 -6.05 9.97 2.08
CA GLU A 77 -6.49 10.63 3.30
C GLU A 77 -6.44 12.12 2.96
N GLU A 78 -7.60 12.79 3.01
CA GLU A 78 -7.65 14.25 2.92
C GLU A 78 -6.63 14.77 3.92
N GLU A 79 -5.50 15.30 3.44
CA GLU A 79 -4.65 16.10 4.31
C GLU A 79 -5.57 17.17 4.89
N PRO A 80 -5.68 17.29 6.22
CA PRO A 80 -6.53 18.32 6.80
C PRO A 80 -6.11 19.64 6.17
N GLU A 81 -7.07 20.40 5.63
CA GLU A 81 -6.81 21.76 5.16
C GLU A 81 -6.22 22.56 6.32
N PHE A 82 -4.89 22.63 6.36
CA PHE A 82 -4.13 23.25 7.43
C PHE A 82 -3.36 24.41 6.83
N SER A 83 -3.83 25.62 7.09
CA SER A 83 -3.16 26.86 6.72
C SER A 83 -2.82 27.66 7.97
N ILE A 84 -1.55 28.02 8.15
CA ILE A 84 -1.13 29.06 9.10
C ILE A 84 -1.03 30.36 8.30
N SER A 85 -1.90 31.32 8.60
CA SER A 85 -1.94 32.63 7.95
C SER A 85 -1.65 33.74 8.96
N ALA A 86 -0.91 34.77 8.54
CA ALA A 86 -0.71 36.00 9.32
C ALA A 86 -1.87 37.00 9.16
N THR A 87 -2.92 36.62 8.43
CA THR A 87 -4.10 37.42 8.12
C THR A 87 -5.37 36.63 8.43
N GLU A 88 -6.30 37.25 9.15
CA GLU A 88 -7.56 36.65 9.57
C GLU A 88 -8.46 36.39 8.34
N PRO A 89 -9.03 35.18 8.18
CA PRO A 89 -9.92 34.90 7.05
C PRO A 89 -11.21 35.70 7.20
N VAL A 90 -11.58 36.40 6.13
CA VAL A 90 -12.83 37.17 6.07
C VAL A 90 -14.00 36.19 6.02
N ALA A 91 -14.79 36.13 7.10
CA ALA A 91 -16.06 35.43 7.08
C ALA A 91 -16.95 36.05 6.00
N VAL A 92 -17.28 35.29 4.95
CA VAL A 92 -18.29 35.68 3.98
C VAL A 92 -19.64 35.51 4.67
N GLY A 93 -20.07 36.55 5.39
CA GLY A 93 -21.43 36.65 5.90
C GLY A 93 -22.41 36.71 4.75
N GLU A 94 -23.34 35.76 4.71
CA GLU A 94 -24.54 35.80 3.87
C GLU A 94 -25.34 37.06 4.21
N ASN A 95 -25.29 38.05 3.34
CA ASN A 95 -26.25 39.15 3.35
C ASN A 95 -27.57 38.65 2.74
N GLY A 96 -28.58 38.46 3.58
CA GLY A 96 -29.96 38.20 3.19
C GLY A 96 -30.92 39.16 3.90
N ASN A 97 -31.22 40.25 3.21
CA ASN A 97 -32.18 41.32 3.53
C ASN A 97 -33.61 40.80 3.82
N GLY A 98 -34.35 41.42 4.76
CA GLY A 98 -35.76 41.08 5.01
C GLY A 98 -36.47 41.98 6.04
N GLU A 99 -37.05 43.07 5.51
CA GLU A 99 -38.12 43.96 6.02
C GLU A 99 -37.93 44.80 7.30
#